data_AF-A0A0W0U0H0-F1
#
_entry.id   AF-A0A0W0U0H0-F1
#
_cell.length_a   1.000
_cell.length_b   1.000
_cell.length_c   1.000
_cell.angle_alpha   90.00
_cell.angle_beta   90.00
_cell.angle_gamma   90.00
#
_symmetry.space_group_name_H-M   'P 1'
#
loop_
_entity.id
_entity.type
_entity.pdbx_description
1 polymer ?
#
loop_
_entity_poly.entity_id
_entity_poly.type
_entity_poly.pdbx_seq_one_letter_code
_entity_poly.pdbx_strand_id
1 'polypeptide(L)'
;MYSDELFDHTFNECVNEWNNVIVPYYNNFLDYIKNCDPRSPMISRYIEQGWTHYAYLHRNLAEKIYTELKMVEDELSPQQKARYNELVTYMKDSLTDEKQTFNQIVQARKRQLNNPIPMPIFEEQIESNQIFPDNSIYHCISFE
;
A
#
# COMPACT_ATOMS: atom_id res chain seq x y z
N MET A 1 20.14 30.06 16.04
CA MET A 1 20.73 28.72 15.90
C MET A 1 19.75 27.77 16.55
N TYR A 2 19.05 27.02 15.71
CA TYR A 2 18.07 26.04 16.14
C TYR A 2 18.79 24.98 16.99
N SER A 3 18.26 24.65 18.17
CA SER A 3 18.95 23.73 19.07
C SER A 3 18.92 22.31 18.53
N ASP A 4 20.01 21.58 18.72
CA ASP A 4 20.12 20.19 18.28
C ASP A 4 19.02 19.32 18.90
N GLU A 5 18.68 19.56 20.17
CA GLU A 5 17.59 18.86 20.86
C GLU A 5 16.23 19.09 20.22
N LEU A 6 15.93 20.32 19.78
CA LEU A 6 14.64 20.64 19.17
C LEU A 6 14.55 20.04 17.77
N PHE A 7 15.63 20.07 16.99
CA PHE A 7 15.71 19.37 15.71
C PHE A 7 15.51 17.88 15.86
N ASP A 8 16.25 17.23 16.77
CA ASP A 8 16.15 15.80 16.97
C ASP A 8 14.76 15.41 17.45
N HIS A 9 14.14 16.20 18.31
CA HIS A 9 12.76 15.98 18.73
C HIS A 9 11.78 16.01 17.54
N THR A 10 11.74 17.12 16.79
CA THR A 10 10.83 17.28 15.64
C THR A 10 11.09 16.23 14.55
N PHE A 11 12.36 15.98 14.24
CA PHE A 11 12.74 14.97 13.25
C PHE A 11 12.29 13.57 13.68
N ASN A 12 12.53 13.20 14.94
CA ASN A 12 12.13 11.90 15.47
C ASN A 12 10.61 11.76 15.54
N GLU A 13 9.86 12.81 15.84
CA GLU A 13 8.40 12.77 15.74
C GLU A 13 7.93 12.45 14.32
N CYS A 14 8.49 13.13 13.31
CA CYS A 14 8.13 12.88 11.91
C CYS A 14 8.46 11.44 11.48
N VAL A 15 9.65 10.95 11.87
CA VAL A 15 10.06 9.56 11.62
C VAL A 15 9.17 8.56 12.34
N ASN A 16 8.75 8.85 13.57
CA ASN A 16 7.84 8.00 14.33
C ASN A 16 6.44 7.96 13.72
N GLU A 17 5.92 9.09 13.25
CA GLU A 17 4.63 9.14 12.55
C GLU A 17 4.67 8.33 11.25
N TRP A 18 5.75 8.46 10.47
CA TRP A 18 5.98 7.65 9.28
C TRP A 18 5.96 6.14 9.60
N ASN A 19 6.80 5.70 10.54
CA ASN A 19 7.01 4.29 10.82
C ASN A 19 5.87 3.62 11.59
N ASN A 20 5.16 4.35 12.45
CA ASN A 20 4.15 3.77 13.32
C ASN A 20 2.72 4.00 12.83
N VAL A 21 2.49 4.96 11.92
CA VAL A 21 1.15 5.28 11.42
C VAL A 21 1.06 5.03 9.92
N ILE A 22 1.89 5.71 9.13
CA ILE A 22 1.73 5.76 7.67
C ILE A 22 2.11 4.42 7.02
N VAL A 23 3.30 3.90 7.33
CA VAL A 23 3.79 2.62 6.79
C VAL A 23 2.86 1.45 7.20
N PRO A 24 2.46 1.29 8.47
CA PRO A 24 1.54 0.23 8.87
C PRO A 24 0.17 0.37 8.21
N TYR A 25 -0.36 1.60 8.10
CA TYR A 25 -1.62 1.82 7.38
C TYR A 25 -1.53 1.35 5.94
N TYR A 26 -0.48 1.72 5.22
CA TYR A 26 -0.29 1.35 3.81
C TYR A 26 -0.17 -0.17 3.64
N ASN A 27 0.64 -0.83 4.47
CA ASN A 27 0.82 -2.28 4.41
C ASN A 27 -0.49 -3.02 4.69
N ASN A 28 -1.21 -2.64 5.75
CA ASN A 28 -2.51 -3.23 6.07
C ASN A 28 -3.53 -3.00 4.96
N PHE A 29 -3.52 -1.81 4.35
CA PHE A 29 -4.38 -1.49 3.22
C PHE A 29 -4.07 -2.35 1.99
N LEU A 30 -2.79 -2.52 1.62
CA LEU A 30 -2.39 -3.38 0.51
C LEU A 30 -2.75 -4.84 0.77
N ASP A 31 -2.52 -5.34 1.98
CA ASP A 31 -2.84 -6.72 2.33
C ASP A 31 -4.35 -6.98 2.36
N TYR A 32 -5.16 -6.00 2.76
CA TYR A 32 -6.60 -6.07 2.60
C TYR A 32 -7.00 -6.27 1.13
N ILE A 33 -6.43 -5.48 0.21
CA ILE A 33 -6.74 -5.57 -1.24
C ILE A 33 -6.37 -6.93 -1.82
N LYS A 34 -5.24 -7.51 -1.39
CA LYS A 34 -4.79 -8.82 -1.86
C LYS A 34 -5.73 -9.93 -1.42
N ASN A 35 -6.30 -9.84 -0.21
CA ASN A 35 -7.04 -10.92 0.42
C ASN A 35 -8.57 -10.80 0.31
N CYS A 36 -9.10 -9.63 -0.01
CA CYS A 36 -10.55 -9.42 -0.12
C CYS A 36 -11.17 -10.10 -1.36
N ASP A 37 -12.43 -10.56 -1.31
CA ASP A 37 -13.13 -11.05 -2.52
C ASP A 37 -13.26 -9.91 -3.55
N PRO A 38 -12.63 -10.02 -4.74
CA PRO A 38 -12.60 -8.93 -5.69
C PRO A 38 -13.99 -8.70 -6.34
N ARG A 39 -14.92 -9.65 -6.21
CA ARG A 39 -16.29 -9.54 -6.74
C ARG A 39 -17.20 -8.70 -5.86
N SER A 40 -16.76 -8.33 -4.66
CA SER A 40 -17.55 -7.53 -3.73
C SER A 40 -17.80 -6.13 -4.31
N PRO A 41 -19.06 -5.69 -4.49
CA PRO A 41 -19.37 -4.39 -5.08
C PRO A 41 -18.90 -3.21 -4.20
N MET A 42 -18.66 -3.45 -2.91
CA MET A 42 -18.12 -2.43 -2.00
C MET A 42 -16.61 -2.23 -2.16
N ILE A 43 -15.90 -3.19 -2.75
CA ILE A 43 -14.43 -3.22 -2.74
C ILE A 43 -13.81 -2.04 -3.48
N SER A 44 -14.36 -1.67 -4.65
CA SER A 44 -13.83 -0.57 -5.46
C SER A 44 -13.89 0.76 -4.72
N ARG A 45 -14.99 1.01 -4.01
CA ARG A 45 -15.15 2.21 -3.19
C ARG A 45 -14.19 2.22 -2.00
N TYR A 46 -14.01 1.09 -1.32
CA TYR A 46 -13.03 0.97 -0.23
C TYR A 46 -11.59 1.17 -0.71
N ILE A 47 -11.25 0.68 -1.91
CA ILE A 47 -9.93 0.87 -2.52
C ILE A 47 -9.67 2.34 -2.82
N GLU A 48 -10.63 3.05 -3.44
CA GLU A 48 -10.49 4.48 -3.72
C GLU A 48 -10.36 5.30 -2.44
N GLN A 49 -11.25 5.07 -1.47
CA GLN A 49 -11.23 5.79 -0.19
C GLN A 49 -9.97 5.50 0.62
N GLY A 50 -9.52 4.24 0.64
CA GLY A 50 -8.32 3.82 1.36
C GLY A 50 -7.06 4.48 0.78
N TRP A 51 -6.96 4.59 -0.55
CA TRP A 51 -5.89 5.33 -1.21
C TRP A 51 -5.97 6.84 -0.94
N THR A 52 -7.15 7.45 -1.01
CA THR A 52 -7.32 8.87 -0.68
C THR A 52 -6.88 9.17 0.75
N HIS A 53 -7.24 8.31 1.70
CA HIS A 53 -6.81 8.47 3.09
C HIS A 53 -5.30 8.28 3.24
N TYR A 54 -4.70 7.29 2.57
CA TYR A 54 -3.24 7.12 2.56
C TYR A 54 -2.52 8.37 2.07
N ALA A 55 -2.92 8.88 0.89
CA ALA A 55 -2.33 10.07 0.30
C ALA A 55 -2.53 11.32 1.17
N TYR A 56 -3.63 11.39 1.92
CA TYR A 56 -3.87 12.45 2.89
C TYR A 56 -2.90 12.38 4.08
N LEU A 57 -2.70 11.19 4.68
CA LEU A 57 -1.73 10.99 5.77
C LEU A 57 -0.31 11.36 5.32
N HIS A 58 0.10 10.87 4.14
CA HIS A 58 1.41 11.17 3.55
C HIS A 58 1.61 12.67 3.36
N ARG A 59 0.63 13.35 2.75
CA ARG A 59 0.68 14.80 2.52
C ARG A 59 0.73 15.59 3.82
N ASN A 60 -0.05 15.21 4.83
CA ASN A 60 -0.05 15.89 6.13
C ASN A 60 1.34 15.84 6.78
N LEU A 61 2.00 14.68 6.76
CA LEU A 61 3.36 14.56 7.29
C LEU A 61 4.35 15.42 6.50
N ALA A 62 4.24 15.44 5.16
CA ALA A 62 5.08 16.29 4.32
C ALA A 62 4.88 17.79 4.63
N GLU A 63 3.63 18.21 4.87
CA GLU A 63 3.30 19.58 5.28
C GLU A 63 3.82 19.90 6.69
N LYS A 64 3.78 18.94 7.62
CA LYS A 64 4.37 19.07 8.97
C LYS A 64 5.89 19.30 8.88
N ILE A 65 6.59 18.43 8.15
CA ILE A 65 8.04 18.54 7.91
C ILE A 65 8.40 19.89 7.30
N TYR A 66 7.63 20.33 6.29
CA TYR A 66 7.86 21.62 5.64
C TYR A 66 7.63 22.79 6.59
N THR A 67 6.54 22.77 7.36
CA THR A 67 6.20 23.88 8.27
C THR A 67 7.19 23.99 9.42
N GLU A 68 7.59 22.87 10.01
CA GLU A 68 8.39 22.85 11.23
C GLU A 68 9.90 22.95 10.95
N LEU A 69 10.40 22.28 9.91
CA LEU A 69 11.84 22.23 9.64
C LEU A 69 12.31 23.21 8.56
N LYS A 70 11.46 23.58 7.59
CA LYS A 70 11.87 24.52 6.53
C LYS A 70 12.02 25.95 7.02
N MET A 71 11.18 26.36 7.98
CA MET A 71 11.23 27.71 8.55
C MET A 71 12.58 28.02 9.23
N VAL A 72 13.31 26.97 9.61
CA VAL A 72 14.59 27.06 10.30
C VAL A 72 15.74 26.50 9.46
N GLU A 73 15.53 26.23 8.16
CA GLU A 73 16.49 25.56 7.28
C GLU A 73 17.85 26.28 7.21
N ASP A 74 17.83 27.62 7.24
CA ASP A 74 19.03 28.46 7.20
C ASP A 74 19.80 28.47 8.54
N GLU A 75 19.17 28.01 9.62
CA GLU A 75 19.76 27.91 10.95
C GLU A 75 20.28 26.50 11.28
N LEU A 76 20.05 25.54 10.39
CA LEU A 76 20.47 24.15 10.57
C LEU A 76 21.98 24.00 10.36
N SER A 77 22.59 23.15 11.18
CA SER A 77 23.95 22.67 10.93
C SER A 77 24.03 21.86 9.64
N PRO A 78 25.22 21.71 9.02
CA PRO A 78 25.39 20.90 7.82
C PRO A 78 24.87 19.46 7.98
N GLN A 79 25.02 18.87 9.17
CA GLN A 79 24.54 17.52 9.48
C GLN A 79 23.01 17.45 9.56
N GLN A 80 22.37 18.43 10.19
CA GLN A 80 20.90 18.52 10.26
C GLN A 80 20.30 18.73 8.88
N LYS A 81 20.92 19.58 8.06
CA LYS A 81 20.49 19.85 6.69
C LYS A 81 20.58 18.59 5.81
N ALA A 82 21.61 17.77 5.97
CA ALA A 82 21.72 16.48 5.28
C ALA A 82 20.55 15.56 5.63
N ARG A 83 20.27 15.35 6.93
CA ARG A 83 19.15 14.51 7.40
C ARG A 83 17.79 15.01 6.93
N TYR A 84 17.56 16.32 7.00
CA TYR A 84 16.34 16.94 6.50
C TYR A 84 16.17 16.71 4.98
N ASN A 85 17.23 16.92 4.20
CA ASN A 85 17.18 16.72 2.75
C ASN A 85 16.92 15.25 2.37
N GLU A 86 17.51 14.29 3.09
CA GLU A 86 17.22 12.87 2.92
C GLU A 86 15.74 12.57 3.14
N LEU A 87 15.17 13.06 4.26
CA LEU A 87 13.76 12.87 4.58
C LEU A 87 12.83 13.49 3.52
N VAL A 88 13.10 14.72 3.09
CA VAL A 88 12.29 15.41 2.07
C VAL A 88 12.36 14.69 0.72
N THR A 89 13.53 14.20 0.33
CA THR A 89 13.72 13.46 -0.93
C THR A 89 12.93 12.16 -0.88
N TYR A 90 13.10 11.40 0.20
CA TYR A 90 12.34 10.17 0.42
C TYR A 90 10.82 10.40 0.40
N MET A 91 10.32 11.45 1.04
CA MET A 91 8.88 11.78 1.03
C MET A 91 8.38 12.12 -0.38
N LYS A 92 9.17 12.83 -1.20
CA LYS A 92 8.78 13.16 -2.58
C LYS A 92 8.67 11.92 -3.47
N ASP A 93 9.62 10.99 -3.30
CA ASP A 93 9.73 9.83 -4.17
C ASP A 93 8.74 8.72 -3.75
N SER A 94 8.60 8.48 -2.44
CA SER A 94 7.76 7.41 -1.86
C SER A 94 6.33 7.40 -2.40
N LEU A 95 5.62 8.54 -2.40
CA LEU A 95 4.21 8.57 -2.83
C LEU A 95 4.04 8.14 -4.30
N THR A 96 5.02 8.47 -5.15
CA THR A 96 4.99 8.11 -6.56
C THR A 96 5.20 6.61 -6.74
N ASP A 97 6.22 6.05 -6.09
CA ASP A 97 6.57 4.64 -6.15
C ASP A 97 5.47 3.75 -5.54
N GLU A 98 4.90 4.19 -4.42
CA GLU A 98 3.80 3.52 -3.74
C GLU A 98 2.51 3.57 -4.57
N LYS A 99 2.26 4.67 -5.29
CA LYS A 99 1.13 4.75 -6.24
C LYS A 99 1.30 3.77 -7.39
N GLN A 100 2.51 3.61 -7.89
CA GLN A 100 2.80 2.61 -8.93
C GLN A 100 2.54 1.19 -8.41
N THR A 101 3.05 0.87 -7.22
CA THR A 101 2.84 -0.44 -6.56
C THR A 101 1.36 -0.72 -6.32
N PHE A 102 0.63 0.25 -5.77
CA PHE A 102 -0.80 0.19 -5.57
C PHE A 102 -1.57 -0.11 -6.86
N ASN A 103 -1.26 0.63 -7.94
CA ASN A 103 -1.90 0.43 -9.23
C ASN A 103 -1.64 -0.98 -9.80
N GLN A 104 -0.43 -1.51 -9.64
CA GLN A 104 -0.12 -2.88 -10.07
C GLN A 104 -0.98 -3.92 -9.34
N ILE A 105 -1.12 -3.78 -8.02
CA ILE A 105 -1.96 -4.67 -7.20
C ILE A 105 -3.43 -4.59 -7.64
N VAL A 106 -3.98 -3.39 -7.78
CA VAL A 106 -5.37 -3.20 -8.22
C VAL A 106 -5.60 -3.80 -9.61
N GLN A 107 -4.67 -3.61 -10.54
CA GLN A 107 -4.77 -4.20 -11.89
C GLN A 107 -4.69 -5.73 -11.86
N ALA A 108 -3.83 -6.31 -11.01
CA ALA A 108 -3.77 -7.76 -10.83
C ALA A 108 -5.11 -8.32 -10.33
N ARG A 109 -5.77 -7.65 -9.38
CA ARG A 109 -7.12 -8.03 -8.91
C ARG A 109 -8.17 -7.92 -10.01
N LYS A 110 -8.15 -6.85 -10.80
CA LYS A 110 -9.06 -6.71 -11.96
C LYS A 110 -8.87 -7.83 -12.99
N ARG A 111 -7.63 -8.27 -13.23
CA ARG A 111 -7.36 -9.41 -14.14
C ARG A 111 -7.93 -10.71 -13.61
N GLN A 112 -7.84 -10.97 -12.30
CA GLN A 112 -8.44 -12.17 -11.69
C GLN A 112 -9.97 -12.20 -11.83
N LEU A 113 -10.62 -11.04 -11.88
CA LEU A 113 -12.06 -10.95 -12.16
C LEU A 113 -12.39 -11.23 -13.61
N ASN A 114 -11.63 -10.66 -14.54
CA ASN A 114 -11.91 -10.75 -15.96
C ASN A 114 -11.47 -12.08 -16.58
N ASN A 115 -10.44 -12.70 -16.00
CA ASN A 115 -9.91 -14.01 -16.36
C ASN A 115 -9.88 -14.86 -15.08
N PRO A 116 -11.02 -15.37 -14.60
CA PRO A 116 -11.03 -16.28 -13.47
C PRO A 116 -10.12 -17.47 -13.79
N ILE A 117 -9.33 -17.91 -12.80
CA ILE A 117 -8.54 -19.13 -12.93
C ILE A 117 -9.53 -20.23 -13.34
N PRO A 118 -9.30 -20.95 -14.46
CA PRO A 118 -10.18 -22.01 -14.88
C PRO A 118 -10.38 -23.01 -13.73
N MET A 119 -11.59 -23.55 -13.59
CA MET A 119 -11.77 -24.68 -12.67
C MET A 119 -10.77 -25.78 -13.05
N PRO A 120 -10.00 -26.33 -12.10
CA PRO A 120 -9.01 -27.34 -12.41
C PRO A 120 -9.65 -28.52 -13.13
N ILE A 121 -8.96 -29.09 -14.13
CA ILE A 121 -9.48 -30.30 -14.79
C ILE A 121 -9.50 -31.48 -13.81
N PHE A 122 -10.22 -32.55 -14.15
CA PHE A 122 -10.38 -33.68 -13.23
C PHE A 122 -9.03 -34.31 -12.87
N GLU A 123 -8.11 -34.36 -13.83
CA GLU A 123 -6.75 -34.86 -13.67
C GLU A 123 -5.97 -34.06 -12.61
N GLU A 124 -6.02 -32.73 -12.67
CA GLU A 124 -5.34 -31.84 -11.72
C GLU A 124 -5.91 -31.98 -10.29
N GLN A 125 -7.21 -32.26 -10.17
CA GLN A 125 -7.87 -32.50 -8.88
C GLN A 125 -7.47 -33.84 -8.26
N ILE A 126 -7.31 -34.89 -9.08
CA ILE A 126 -6.81 -36.19 -8.64
C ILE A 126 -5.35 -36.05 -8.18
N GLU A 127 -4.50 -35.38 -8.96
CA GLU A 127 -3.08 -35.19 -8.63
C GLU A 127 -2.89 -34.40 -7.33
N SER A 128 -3.76 -33.42 -7.08
CA SER A 128 -3.71 -32.56 -5.88
C SER A 128 -4.50 -33.11 -4.68
N ASN A 129 -5.25 -34.21 -4.83
CA ASN A 129 -6.20 -34.72 -3.83
C ASN A 129 -7.22 -33.64 -3.34
N GLN A 130 -7.56 -32.68 -4.19
CA GLN A 130 -8.53 -31.62 -3.91
C GLN A 130 -9.69 -31.71 -4.89
N ILE A 131 -10.84 -32.19 -4.41
CA ILE A 131 -12.07 -32.26 -5.21
C ILE A 131 -12.87 -30.97 -5.02
N PHE A 132 -13.26 -30.34 -6.12
CA PHE A 132 -14.12 -29.17 -6.14
C PHE A 132 -15.53 -29.57 -6.62
N PRO A 133 -16.49 -29.81 -5.72
CA PRO A 133 -17.81 -30.39 -6.07
C PRO A 133 -18.61 -29.57 -7.07
N ASP A 134 -18.36 -28.26 -7.12
CA ASP A 134 -19.07 -27.30 -7.95
C ASP A 134 -18.51 -27.25 -9.40
N ASN A 135 -17.50 -28.08 -9.70
CA ASN A 135 -16.92 -28.13 -11.03
C ASN A 135 -17.90 -28.76 -12.02
N SER A 136 -18.23 -28.02 -13.09
CA SER A 136 -19.15 -28.45 -14.14
C SER A 136 -18.73 -29.74 -14.85
N ILE A 137 -17.45 -30.13 -14.78
CA ILE A 137 -16.96 -31.41 -15.31
C ILE A 137 -17.72 -32.61 -14.72
N TYR A 138 -18.20 -32.52 -13.47
CA TYR A 138 -18.97 -33.57 -12.82
C TYR A 138 -20.44 -33.60 -13.23
N HIS A 139 -20.93 -32.53 -13.86
CA HIS A 139 -22.32 -32.38 -14.28
C HIS A 139 -22.52 -32.67 -15.77
N CYS A 140 -21.44 -32.77 -16.55
CA CYS A 140 -21.43 -33.14 -17.96
C CYS A 140 -21.23 -34.66 -18.17
N ILE A 141 -21.77 -35.51 -17.29
CA ILE A 141 -21.75 -36.95 -17.50
C ILE A 141 -22.91 -37.31 -18.44
N SER A 142 -22.60 -37.46 -19.73
CA SER A 142 -23.47 -38.13 -20.70
C SER A 142 -23.27 -39.63 -20.57
N PHE A 143 -24.30 -40.36 -20.15
CA PHE A 143 -24.31 -41.82 -20.29
C PHE A 143 -24.78 -42.13 -21.72
N GLU A 144 -23.83 -42.26 -22.64
CA GLU A 144 -24.05 -43.00 -23.90
C GLU A 144 -23.92 -44.50 -23.66
#